data_AF-A0A1Y1SYF0-F1
#
_entry.id   AF-A0A1Y1SYF0-F1
#
_cell.length_a   1.000
_cell.length_b   1.000
_cell.length_c   1.000
_cell.angle_alpha   90.00
_cell.angle_beta   90.00
_cell.angle_gamma   90.00
#
_symmetry.space_group_name_H-M   'P 1'
#
loop_
_entity.id
_entity.type
_entity.pdbx_description
1 polymer ?
#
loop_
_entity_poly.entity_id
_entity_poly.type
_entity_poly.pdbx_seq_one_letter_code
_entity_poly.pdbx_strand_id
1 'polypeptide(L)'
;MNPETKLKVAAEEIKEVLRKHDLASIFSLHTPGHGEFVLHLNASHSCAYIYNDHEIRFHSKRKDYKSQEEQIQKLTNTANMLKLLCDMTANNFLMLKRLSDNFDKLTNAEHR
;
A
#
# COMPACT_ATOMS: atom_id res chain seq x y z
N MET A 1 -17.99 -2.01 -18.36
CA MET A 1 -17.58 -2.14 -16.94
C MET A 1 -17.55 -0.73 -16.35
N ASN A 2 -18.17 -0.47 -15.20
CA ASN A 2 -18.12 0.87 -14.61
C ASN A 2 -16.67 1.18 -14.12
N PRO A 3 -16.28 2.46 -13.98
CA PRO A 3 -14.92 2.84 -13.60
C PRO A 3 -14.42 2.18 -12.30
N GLU A 4 -15.27 2.12 -11.28
CA GLU A 4 -14.99 1.46 -10.00
C GLU A 4 -14.68 -0.04 -10.16
N THR A 5 -15.50 -0.76 -10.93
CA THR A 5 -15.29 -2.19 -11.20
C THR A 5 -14.00 -2.41 -11.98
N LYS A 6 -13.64 -1.53 -12.91
CA LYS A 6 -12.38 -1.62 -13.66
C LYS A 6 -11.17 -1.48 -12.74
N LEU A 7 -11.16 -0.49 -11.84
CA LEU A 7 -10.05 -0.29 -10.92
C LEU A 7 -9.93 -1.45 -9.93
N LYS A 8 -11.04 -1.96 -9.40
CA LYS A 8 -11.05 -3.11 -8.49
C LYS A 8 -10.51 -4.39 -9.14
N VAL A 9 -10.88 -4.66 -10.40
CA VAL A 9 -10.36 -5.80 -11.15
C VAL A 9 -8.84 -5.70 -11.31
N ALA A 10 -8.35 -4.54 -11.78
CA ALA A 10 -6.92 -4.30 -11.93
C ALA A 10 -6.17 -4.37 -10.59
N ALA A 11 -6.77 -3.87 -9.50
CA ALA A 11 -6.20 -3.95 -8.17
C ALA A 11 -6.03 -5.40 -7.70
N GLU A 12 -7.03 -6.27 -7.91
CA GLU A 12 -6.90 -7.69 -7.55
C GLU A 12 -5.87 -8.42 -8.41
N GLU A 13 -5.77 -8.12 -9.70
CA GLU A 13 -4.72 -8.68 -10.58
C GLU A 13 -3.31 -8.31 -10.07
N ILE A 14 -3.10 -7.06 -9.68
CA ILE A 14 -1.83 -6.61 -9.09
C ILE A 14 -1.59 -7.31 -7.74
N LYS A 15 -2.62 -7.41 -6.88
CA LYS A 15 -2.49 -8.13 -5.59
C LYS A 15 -2.10 -9.59 -5.79
N GLU A 16 -2.59 -10.27 -6.83
CA GLU A 16 -2.16 -11.65 -7.15
C GLU A 16 -0.67 -11.72 -7.49
N VAL A 17 -0.13 -10.75 -8.24
CA VAL A 17 1.32 -10.66 -8.49
C VAL A 17 2.09 -10.45 -7.18
N LEU A 18 1.62 -9.53 -6.32
CA LEU A 18 2.26 -9.27 -5.03
C LEU A 18 2.26 -10.50 -4.12
N ARG A 19 1.13 -11.21 -4.02
CA ARG A 19 0.99 -12.47 -3.28
C ARG A 19 1.97 -13.53 -3.81
N LYS A 20 2.03 -13.70 -5.14
CA LYS A 20 2.91 -14.68 -5.80
C LYS A 20 4.40 -14.45 -5.48
N HIS A 21 4.81 -13.20 -5.33
CA HIS A 21 6.21 -12.82 -5.11
C HIS A 21 6.55 -12.46 -3.66
N ASP A 22 5.61 -12.65 -2.72
CA ASP A 22 5.75 -12.29 -1.31
C ASP A 22 6.14 -10.82 -1.06
N LEU A 23 5.49 -9.91 -1.80
CA LEU A 23 5.80 -8.49 -1.77
C LEU A 23 4.75 -7.68 -1.02
N ALA A 24 5.18 -6.71 -0.22
CA ALA A 24 4.31 -5.68 0.31
C ALA A 24 4.35 -4.43 -0.58
N SER A 25 3.21 -3.76 -0.75
CA SER A 25 3.11 -2.57 -1.60
C SER A 25 1.97 -1.64 -1.19
N ILE A 26 2.12 -0.39 -1.59
CA ILE A 26 1.09 0.65 -1.55
C ILE A 26 1.04 1.23 -2.97
N PHE A 27 -0.15 1.28 -3.57
CA PHE A 27 -0.30 1.83 -4.91
C PHE A 27 -1.66 2.49 -5.12
N SER A 28 -1.72 3.40 -6.08
CA SER A 28 -2.94 4.07 -6.51
C SER A 28 -3.19 3.78 -7.97
N LEU A 29 -4.46 3.57 -8.34
CA LEU A 29 -4.93 3.45 -9.70
C LEU A 29 -5.86 4.61 -10.02
N HIS A 30 -5.86 5.06 -11.27
CA HIS A 30 -6.70 6.15 -11.73
C HIS A 30 -7.37 5.79 -13.06
N THR A 31 -8.63 6.23 -13.19
CA THR A 31 -9.38 6.31 -14.44
C THR A 31 -10.19 7.62 -14.39
N PRO A 32 -10.61 8.22 -15.52
CA PRO A 32 -11.38 9.46 -15.46
C PRO A 32 -12.57 9.38 -14.49
N GLY A 33 -12.63 10.34 -13.55
CA GLY A 33 -13.69 10.46 -12.54
C GLY A 33 -13.58 9.51 -11.34
N HIS A 34 -12.52 8.69 -11.23
CA HIS A 34 -12.36 7.77 -10.11
C HIS A 34 -10.90 7.39 -9.83
N GLY A 35 -10.55 7.30 -8.56
CA GLY A 35 -9.25 6.79 -8.10
C GLY A 35 -9.45 5.70 -7.07
N GLU A 36 -8.55 4.73 -7.06
CA GLU A 36 -8.54 3.63 -6.09
C GLU A 36 -7.17 3.63 -5.39
N PHE A 37 -7.17 3.55 -4.06
CA PHE A 37 -5.97 3.41 -3.25
C PHE A 37 -5.94 2.01 -2.66
N VAL A 38 -4.81 1.32 -2.80
CA VAL A 38 -4.66 -0.06 -2.37
C VAL A 38 -3.48 -0.19 -1.43
N LEU A 39 -3.73 -0.87 -0.31
CA LEU A 39 -2.75 -1.28 0.67
C LEU A 39 -2.62 -2.81 0.65
N HIS A 40 -1.42 -3.33 0.42
CA HIS A 40 -1.14 -4.76 0.46
C HIS A 40 0.07 -5.02 1.37
N LEU A 41 -0.18 -5.43 2.62
CA LEU A 41 0.86 -5.66 3.64
C LEU A 41 1.05 -7.12 4.04
N ASN A 42 0.25 -8.04 3.48
CA ASN A 42 0.23 -9.45 3.87
C ASN A 42 1.41 -10.21 3.24
N ALA A 43 2.63 -9.80 3.53
CA ALA A 43 3.85 -10.50 3.13
C ALA A 43 4.34 -11.41 4.27
N SER A 44 4.85 -12.58 3.94
CA SER A 44 5.22 -13.65 4.86
C SER A 44 6.32 -13.26 5.84
N HIS A 45 7.19 -12.34 5.44
CA HIS A 45 8.26 -11.79 6.28
C HIS A 45 7.77 -10.71 7.25
N SER A 46 6.53 -10.24 7.11
CA SER A 46 5.89 -9.28 8.01
C SER A 46 5.05 -9.98 9.08
N CYS A 47 4.83 -9.27 10.18
CA CYS A 47 3.83 -9.61 11.18
C CYS A 47 2.55 -8.77 11.05
N ALA A 48 2.51 -7.82 10.12
CA ALA A 48 1.33 -7.03 9.80
C ALA A 48 0.34 -7.88 9.01
N TYR A 49 -0.95 -7.69 9.28
CA TYR A 49 -2.01 -8.25 8.47
C TYR A 49 -3.23 -7.34 8.45
N ILE A 50 -3.94 -7.36 7.33
CA ILE A 50 -5.21 -6.65 7.16
C ILE A 50 -6.30 -7.47 7.86
N TYR A 51 -6.88 -6.95 8.94
CA TYR A 51 -7.96 -7.61 9.68
C TYR A 51 -9.33 -7.36 9.04
N ASN A 52 -9.52 -6.15 8.53
CA ASN A 52 -10.66 -5.71 7.72
C ASN A 52 -10.21 -4.51 6.86
N ASP A 53 -11.13 -3.94 6.07
CA ASP A 53 -10.82 -2.84 5.14
C ASP A 53 -10.26 -1.56 5.79
N HIS A 54 -10.33 -1.43 7.12
CA HIS A 54 -9.93 -0.22 7.84
C HIS A 54 -8.94 -0.48 8.98
N GLU A 55 -8.54 -1.74 9.21
CA GLU A 55 -7.75 -2.11 10.38
C GLU A 55 -6.57 -3.01 10.02
N ILE A 56 -5.39 -2.55 10.38
CA ILE A 56 -4.14 -3.32 10.31
C ILE A 56 -3.82 -3.79 11.73
N ARG A 57 -3.55 -5.08 11.87
CA ARG A 57 -3.13 -5.70 13.13
C ARG A 57 -1.76 -6.32 12.98
N PHE A 58 -1.17 -6.67 14.12
CA PHE A 58 0.17 -7.24 14.20
C PHE A 58 0.16 -8.48 15.07
N HIS A 59 0.72 -9.58 14.56
CA HIS A 59 1.13 -10.71 15.39
C HIS A 59 2.42 -10.34 16.10
N SER A 60 2.35 -9.77 17.30
CA SER A 60 3.54 -9.24 17.98
C SER A 60 3.89 -9.98 19.27
N LYS A 61 3.03 -10.90 19.74
CA LYS A 61 3.21 -11.54 21.05
C LYS A 61 4.10 -12.77 20.93
N ARG A 62 4.90 -13.06 21.96
CA ARG A 62 5.84 -14.22 21.95
C ARG A 62 5.17 -15.55 21.61
N LYS A 63 3.91 -15.75 22.04
CA LYS A 63 3.11 -16.95 21.77
C LYS A 63 2.78 -17.16 20.29
N ASP A 64 2.91 -16.13 19.45
CA ASP A 64 2.60 -16.20 18.03
C ASP A 64 3.77 -16.78 17.21
N TYR A 65 4.91 -17.10 17.86
CA TYR A 65 6.18 -17.45 17.21
C TYR A 65 6.81 -18.71 17.78
N LYS A 66 7.62 -19.41 16.99
CA LYS A 66 8.35 -20.61 17.43
C LYS A 66 9.50 -20.22 18.35
N SER A 67 10.26 -19.19 17.97
CA SER A 67 11.41 -18.71 18.74
C SER A 67 11.34 -17.19 18.99
N GLN A 68 12.15 -16.72 19.94
CA GLN A 68 12.28 -15.28 20.20
C GLN A 68 13.00 -14.59 19.04
N GLU A 69 13.95 -15.28 18.41
CA GLU A 69 14.68 -14.81 17.25
C GLU A 69 13.74 -14.61 16.06
N GLU A 70 12.82 -15.54 15.80
CA GLU A 70 11.81 -15.41 14.76
C GLU A 70 10.90 -14.20 15.00
N GLN A 71 10.44 -14.03 16.26
CA GLN A 71 9.64 -12.89 16.66
C GLN A 71 10.37 -11.56 16.38
N ILE A 72 11.61 -11.43 16.86
CA ILE A 72 12.42 -10.22 16.67
C ILE A 72 12.61 -9.95 15.18
N GLN A 73 12.97 -10.97 14.40
CA GLN A 73 13.19 -10.82 12.96
C GLN A 73 11.95 -10.31 12.24
N LYS A 74 10.76 -10.88 12.50
CA LYS A 74 9.51 -10.43 11.87
C LYS A 74 9.12 -9.02 12.30
N LEU A 75 9.32 -8.66 13.57
CA LEU A 75 9.07 -7.31 14.05
C LEU A 75 9.99 -6.30 13.35
N THR A 76 11.29 -6.60 13.26
CA THR A 76 12.27 -5.76 12.56
C THR A 76 11.94 -5.62 11.08
N ASN A 77 11.64 -6.74 10.40
CA ASN A 77 11.25 -6.72 8.99
C ASN A 77 10.01 -5.86 8.76
N THR A 78 9.01 -5.98 9.64
CA THR A 78 7.78 -5.18 9.55
C THR A 78 8.05 -3.70 9.76
N ALA A 79 8.85 -3.34 10.76
CA ALA A 79 9.22 -1.95 11.01
C ALA A 79 9.95 -1.34 9.79
N ASN A 80 10.91 -2.08 9.22
CA ASN A 80 11.64 -1.65 8.04
C ASN A 80 10.74 -1.53 6.81
N MET A 81 9.87 -2.51 6.57
CA MET A 81 8.89 -2.49 5.49
C MET A 81 8.00 -1.24 5.57
N LEU A 82 7.41 -0.97 6.74
CA LEU A 82 6.55 0.20 6.94
C LEU A 82 7.32 1.52 6.74
N LYS A 83 8.55 1.61 7.24
CA LYS A 83 9.40 2.79 7.06
C LYS A 83 9.71 3.04 5.59
N LEU A 84 10.15 2.00 4.86
CA LEU A 84 10.47 2.12 3.43
C LEU A 84 9.24 2.46 2.60
N LEU A 85 8.10 1.81 2.83
CA LEU A 85 6.85 2.12 2.13
C LEU A 85 6.41 3.56 2.40
N CYS A 86 6.50 4.03 3.64
CA CYS A 86 6.18 5.41 4.00
C CYS A 86 7.08 6.42 3.28
N ASP A 87 8.40 6.21 3.32
CA ASP A 87 9.37 7.12 2.71
C ASP A 87 9.21 7.19 1.19
N MET A 88 9.04 6.04 0.52
CA MET A 88 8.79 5.99 -0.92
C MET A 88 7.47 6.67 -1.28
N THR A 89 6.41 6.41 -0.52
CA THR A 89 5.09 6.99 -0.77
C THR A 89 5.11 8.51 -0.57
N ALA A 90 5.73 9.00 0.50
CA ALA A 90 5.84 10.43 0.79
C ALA A 90 6.61 11.16 -0.32
N ASN A 91 7.75 10.61 -0.76
CA ASN A 91 8.54 11.19 -1.85
C ASN A 91 7.74 11.25 -3.16
N ASN A 92 7.06 10.16 -3.51
CA ASN A 92 6.23 10.09 -4.71
C ASN A 92 5.04 11.06 -4.64
N PHE A 93 4.41 11.18 -3.47
CA PHE A 93 3.32 12.13 -3.24
C PHE A 93 3.77 13.57 -3.41
N LEU A 94 4.91 13.95 -2.83
CA LEU A 94 5.45 15.31 -2.95
C LEU A 94 5.74 15.67 -4.41
N MET A 95 6.30 14.74 -5.18
CA MET A 95 6.52 14.92 -6.61
C MET A 95 5.20 15.10 -7.37
N LEU A 96 4.23 14.20 -7.15
CA LEU A 96 2.92 14.26 -7.81
C LEU A 96 2.16 15.55 -7.47
N LYS A 97 2.21 15.98 -6.20
CA LYS A 97 1.60 17.23 -5.76
C LYS A 97 2.17 18.42 -6.52
N ARG A 98 3.50 18.51 -6.65
CA ARG A 98 4.14 19.60 -7.41
C ARG A 98 3.69 19.61 -8.87
N LEU A 99 3.58 18.43 -9.50
CA LEU A 99 3.08 18.31 -10.86
C LEU A 99 1.63 18.77 -10.98
N SER A 100 0.75 18.35 -10.05
CA SER A 100 -0.64 18.79 -9.99
C SER A 100 -0.73 20.30 -9.84
N ASP A 101 -0.06 20.88 -8.85
CA ASP A 101 -0.08 22.33 -8.60
C ASP A 101 0.40 23.13 -9.82
N ASN A 102 1.42 22.64 -10.52
CA ASN A 102 1.94 23.29 -11.73
C ASN A 102 0.95 23.18 -12.90
N PHE A 103 0.33 22.01 -13.08
CA PHE A 103 -0.67 21.80 -14.12
C PHE A 103 -1.89 22.71 -13.90
N ASP A 104 -2.36 22.81 -12.65
CA ASP A 104 -3.49 23.66 -12.28
C ASP A 104 -3.21 25.13 -12.58
N LYS A 105 -2.01 25.62 -12.24
CA LYS A 105 -1.61 27.00 -12.56
C LYS A 105 -1.54 27.28 -14.05
N LEU A 106 -1.15 26.29 -14.86
CA LEU A 106 -1.03 26.45 -16.31
C LEU A 106 -2.39 26.38 -17.02
N THR A 107 -3.33 25.61 -16.47
CA THR A 107 -4.60 25.29 -17.13
C THR A 107 -5.82 25.95 -16.49
N ASN A 108 -5.66 26.52 -15.30
CA ASN A 108 -6.76 26.92 -14.41
C ASN A 108 -7.74 25.76 -14.18
N ALA A 109 -7.21 24.54 -14.01
CA ALA A 109 -8.04 23.36 -13.78
C ALA A 109 -8.80 23.46 -12.44
N GLU A 110 -10.05 23.01 -12.47
CA GLU A 110 -10.88 22.81 -11.28
C GLU A 110 -11.07 21.32 -11.04
N HIS A 111 -10.78 20.86 -9.82
CA HIS A 111 -10.97 19.46 -9.42
C HIS A 111 -12.36 19.28 -8.79
N ARG A 112 -13.03 18.18 -9.10
CA ARG A 112 -14.39 17.84 -8.63
C ARG A 112 -14.41 16.47 -7.96
#